data_AF-A0A2R6MKY6-F1
#
_entry.id   AF-A0A2R6MKY6-F1
#
_cell.length_a   1.000
_cell.length_b   1.000
_cell.length_c   1.000
_cell.angle_alpha   90.00
_cell.angle_beta   90.00
_cell.angle_gamma   90.00
#
_symmetry.space_group_name_H-M   'P 1'
#
loop_
_entity.id
_entity.type
_entity.pdbx_description
1 polymer ?
#
loop_
_entity_poly.entity_id
_entity_poly.type
_entity_poly.pdbx_seq_one_letter_code
_entity_poly.pdbx_strand_id
1 'polypeptide(L)'
;MDGYAAAAADDPPLDVVGEVAPEDSPPEIDPGDAVRIATGAPLPPRADAVLKRENATVADGRLTTWDLAAGTSVHRQGTTAEADERLFAAGERLAPRHAALCRDVGLDTVPVRERFAVGIVATGSEIHGGRQPDRDSEFLANLVRRWGHDPAPPETVPDDPAAVRETIEGVVVDHDVVLTTGGTSVGAADHVSSVLADHDPVFAGVRLRPGRPVTAAVVD
;
A
#
# COMPACT_ATOMS: atom_id res chain seq x y z
N MET A 1 -23.69 10.95 12.96
CA MET A 1 -23.81 12.30 13.54
C MET A 1 -24.60 12.16 14.82
N ASP A 2 -24.29 12.94 15.86
CA ASP A 2 -25.06 12.95 17.09
C ASP A 2 -26.37 13.70 16.85
N GLY A 3 -27.50 13.16 17.30
CA GLY A 3 -28.78 13.67 16.87
C GLY A 3 -29.99 12.88 17.35
N TYR A 4 -31.05 12.90 16.54
CA TYR A 4 -32.30 12.20 16.78
C TYR A 4 -32.63 11.34 15.56
N ALA A 5 -32.86 10.04 15.77
CA ALA A 5 -33.26 9.10 14.72
C ALA A 5 -34.75 8.79 14.81
N ALA A 6 -35.44 8.83 13.67
CA ALA A 6 -36.84 8.42 13.51
C ALA A 6 -37.12 8.09 12.04
N ALA A 7 -38.34 7.67 11.72
CA ALA A 7 -38.76 7.51 10.34
C ALA A 7 -38.98 8.88 9.69
N ALA A 8 -38.43 9.11 8.51
CA ALA A 8 -38.60 10.32 7.72
C ALA A 8 -40.07 10.61 7.39
N ALA A 9 -40.91 9.57 7.36
CA ALA A 9 -42.34 9.67 7.07
C ALA A 9 -43.20 10.07 8.30
N ASP A 10 -42.63 10.10 9.50
CA ASP A 10 -43.37 10.51 10.70
C ASP A 10 -43.41 12.05 10.79
N ASP A 11 -44.48 12.62 11.35
CA ASP A 11 -44.69 14.06 11.48
C ASP A 11 -44.41 14.54 12.92
N PRO A 12 -43.82 15.73 13.13
CA PRO A 12 -43.59 16.27 14.47
C PRO A 12 -44.92 16.72 15.14
N PRO A 13 -44.97 16.76 16.50
CA PRO A 13 -43.89 16.44 17.41
C PRO A 13 -43.69 14.93 17.61
N LEU A 14 -42.43 14.49 17.68
CA LEU A 14 -42.08 13.08 17.94
C LEU A 14 -41.70 12.89 19.41
N ASP A 15 -42.17 11.82 20.05
CA ASP A 15 -41.82 11.49 21.45
C ASP A 15 -40.38 10.94 21.53
N VAL A 16 -39.52 11.55 22.35
CA VAL A 16 -38.11 11.08 22.49
C VAL A 16 -38.05 9.98 23.55
N VAL A 17 -38.08 8.72 23.11
CA VAL A 17 -38.31 7.54 23.97
C VAL A 17 -37.05 6.86 24.50
N GLY A 18 -35.86 7.32 24.09
CA GLY A 18 -34.61 6.71 24.55
C GLY A 18 -33.34 7.33 23.97
N GLU A 19 -32.22 6.64 24.20
CA GLU A 19 -30.89 6.97 23.69
C GLU A 19 -30.20 5.69 23.19
N VAL A 20 -29.42 5.81 22.11
CA VAL A 20 -28.66 4.71 21.49
C VAL A 20 -27.21 5.14 21.27
N ALA A 21 -26.28 4.38 21.84
CA ALA A 21 -24.84 4.53 21.70
C ALA A 21 -24.23 3.45 20.77
N PRO A 22 -22.97 3.60 20.31
CA PRO A 22 -22.29 2.63 19.43
C PRO A 22 -22.26 1.18 19.95
N GLU A 23 -22.21 1.00 21.25
CA GLU A 23 -22.17 -0.30 21.92
C GLU A 23 -23.54 -0.97 22.10
N ASP A 24 -24.63 -0.24 21.87
CA ASP A 24 -25.99 -0.72 22.11
C ASP A 24 -26.53 -1.58 20.96
N SER A 25 -27.55 -2.39 21.26
CA SER A 25 -28.39 -2.99 20.22
C SER A 25 -29.43 -1.98 19.73
N PRO A 26 -29.82 -2.00 18.44
CA PRO A 26 -30.83 -1.08 17.93
C PRO A 26 -32.17 -1.34 18.62
N PRO A 27 -32.78 -0.35 19.28
CA PRO A 27 -34.08 -0.53 19.93
C PRO A 27 -35.21 -0.57 18.89
N GLU A 28 -36.32 -1.17 19.26
CA GLU A 28 -37.60 -0.97 18.56
C GLU A 28 -38.20 0.38 18.95
N ILE A 29 -38.81 1.07 17.99
CA ILE A 29 -39.51 2.36 18.19
C ILE A 29 -40.86 2.34 17.48
N ASP A 30 -41.88 2.97 18.06
CA ASP A 30 -43.23 3.04 17.52
C ASP A 30 -43.40 4.21 16.52
N PRO A 31 -44.48 4.25 15.72
CA PRO A 31 -44.84 5.44 14.95
C PRO A 31 -44.94 6.69 15.81
N GLY A 32 -44.24 7.77 15.41
CA GLY A 32 -44.22 9.02 16.16
C GLY A 32 -43.14 9.07 17.24
N ASP A 33 -42.33 8.02 17.39
CA ASP A 33 -41.19 8.02 18.30
C ASP A 33 -39.91 8.50 17.61
N ALA A 34 -39.02 9.10 18.40
CA ALA A 34 -37.64 9.37 18.06
C ALA A 34 -36.71 8.88 19.19
N VAL A 35 -35.48 8.54 18.84
CA VAL A 35 -34.42 8.25 19.84
C VAL A 35 -33.27 9.22 19.69
N ARG A 36 -32.66 9.61 20.82
CA ARG A 36 -31.34 10.24 20.77
C ARG A 36 -30.34 9.22 20.27
N ILE A 37 -29.50 9.61 19.32
CA ILE A 37 -28.55 8.69 18.70
C ILE A 37 -27.16 9.32 18.64
N ALA A 38 -26.15 8.57 19.05
CA ALA A 38 -24.75 8.97 18.93
C ALA A 38 -24.17 8.58 17.56
N THR A 39 -23.11 9.27 17.13
CA THR A 39 -22.40 8.92 15.90
C THR A 39 -21.81 7.51 15.98
N GLY A 40 -22.13 6.68 14.99
CA GLY A 40 -21.68 5.29 14.94
C GLY A 40 -22.64 4.30 15.61
N ALA A 41 -23.70 4.78 16.28
CA ALA A 41 -24.74 3.94 16.84
C ALA A 41 -25.60 3.27 15.75
N PRO A 42 -26.06 2.03 15.97
CA PRO A 42 -26.96 1.35 15.05
C PRO A 42 -28.32 2.05 15.02
N LEU A 43 -28.90 2.18 13.83
CA LEU A 43 -30.24 2.76 13.70
C LEU A 43 -31.32 1.77 14.16
N PRO A 44 -32.36 2.24 14.88
CA PRO A 44 -33.60 1.49 15.06
C PRO A 44 -34.15 0.97 13.72
N PRO A 45 -34.75 -0.23 13.65
CA PRO A 45 -35.22 -0.81 12.39
C PRO A 45 -36.19 0.07 11.59
N ARG A 46 -37.03 0.85 12.28
CA ARG A 46 -37.99 1.79 11.66
C ARG A 46 -37.34 3.11 11.23
N ALA A 47 -36.24 3.51 11.86
CA ALA A 47 -35.62 4.80 11.60
C ALA A 47 -34.83 4.76 10.30
N ASP A 48 -35.01 5.78 9.46
CA ASP A 48 -34.29 5.91 8.18
C ASP A 48 -33.69 7.31 7.98
N ALA A 49 -33.78 8.20 8.96
CA ALA A 49 -33.16 9.52 8.95
C ALA A 49 -32.65 9.92 10.35
N VAL A 50 -31.60 10.75 10.37
CA VAL A 50 -31.05 11.33 11.60
C VAL A 50 -30.97 12.85 11.49
N LEU A 51 -31.69 13.55 12.38
CA LEU A 51 -31.58 15.00 12.55
C LEU A 51 -30.41 15.33 13.46
N LYS A 52 -29.45 16.11 12.95
CA LYS A 52 -28.32 16.61 13.74
C LYS A 52 -28.81 17.37 14.96
N ARG A 53 -28.18 17.13 16.12
CA ARG A 53 -28.58 17.73 17.40
C ARG A 53 -28.60 19.26 17.35
N GLU A 54 -27.70 19.89 16.59
CA GLU A 54 -27.60 21.34 16.44
C GLU A 54 -28.82 21.96 15.73
N ASN A 55 -29.58 21.14 14.98
CA ASN A 55 -30.75 21.55 14.24
C ASN A 55 -32.07 21.14 14.94
N ALA A 56 -31.99 20.48 16.09
CA ALA A 56 -33.14 19.92 16.77
C ALA A 56 -33.69 20.86 17.85
N THR A 57 -35.00 21.09 17.83
CA THR A 57 -35.73 21.72 18.94
C THR A 57 -36.47 20.65 19.73
N VAL A 58 -36.18 20.51 21.02
CA VAL A 58 -36.88 19.58 21.92
C VAL A 58 -37.55 20.36 23.03
N ALA A 59 -38.84 20.12 23.23
CA ALA A 59 -39.65 20.71 24.30
C ALA A 59 -40.45 19.59 25.00
N ASP A 60 -40.40 19.54 26.33
CA ASP A 60 -41.13 18.56 27.14
C ASP A 60 -40.92 17.09 26.71
N GLY A 61 -39.70 16.74 26.33
CA GLY A 61 -39.36 15.38 25.85
C GLY A 61 -39.80 15.08 24.42
N ARG A 62 -40.29 16.07 23.68
CA ARG A 62 -40.73 15.93 22.28
C ARG A 62 -39.88 16.70 21.31
N LEU A 63 -39.48 16.06 20.23
CA LEU A 63 -38.78 16.68 19.11
C LEU A 63 -39.78 17.40 18.20
N THR A 64 -39.72 18.73 18.16
CA THR A 64 -40.65 19.57 17.39
C THR A 64 -40.13 19.95 16.01
N THR A 65 -38.83 19.77 15.77
CA THR A 65 -38.21 19.98 14.47
C THR A 65 -38.02 18.63 13.80
N TRP A 66 -38.79 18.36 12.75
CA TRP A 66 -38.64 17.16 11.92
C TRP A 66 -39.15 17.43 10.51
N ASP A 67 -38.24 17.40 9.54
CA ASP A 67 -38.52 17.50 8.09
C ASP A 67 -37.26 17.02 7.37
N LEU A 68 -37.13 15.71 7.18
CA LEU A 68 -35.96 15.08 6.59
C LEU A 68 -36.37 14.09 5.52
N ALA A 69 -35.59 14.00 4.44
CA ALA A 69 -35.71 12.91 3.50
C ALA A 69 -35.09 11.62 4.07
N ALA A 70 -35.65 10.48 3.69
CA ALA A 70 -35.07 9.17 4.00
C ALA A 70 -33.60 9.08 3.55
N GLY A 71 -32.76 8.52 4.41
CA GLY A 71 -31.30 8.43 4.25
C GLY A 71 -30.51 9.63 4.75
N THR A 72 -31.15 10.71 5.21
CA THR A 72 -30.42 11.90 5.69
C THR A 72 -29.56 11.55 6.91
N SER A 73 -28.24 11.79 6.81
CA SER A 73 -27.24 11.49 7.84
C SER A 73 -27.15 10.01 8.25
N VAL A 74 -27.62 9.08 7.40
CA VAL A 74 -27.53 7.64 7.61
C VAL A 74 -26.38 7.05 6.82
N HIS A 75 -25.58 6.19 7.47
CA HIS A 75 -24.53 5.43 6.81
C HIS A 75 -25.02 3.99 6.60
N ARG A 76 -25.30 3.61 5.35
CA ARG A 76 -25.88 2.29 5.04
C ARG A 76 -24.80 1.20 5.12
N GLN A 77 -25.22 0.01 5.51
CA GLN A 77 -24.37 -1.18 5.36
C GLN A 77 -23.93 -1.32 3.90
N GLY A 78 -22.65 -1.67 3.69
CA GLY A 78 -22.07 -1.78 2.36
C GLY A 78 -21.50 -0.48 1.77
N THR A 79 -21.62 0.67 2.46
CA THR A 79 -21.13 1.95 1.92
C THR A 79 -19.61 1.97 1.70
N THR A 80 -18.83 1.32 2.58
CA THR A 80 -17.37 1.21 2.44
C THR A 80 -16.97 0.11 1.45
N ALA A 81 -17.60 -1.06 1.57
CA ALA A 81 -17.40 -2.21 0.72
C ALA A 81 -18.58 -3.18 0.88
N GLU A 82 -18.92 -3.89 -0.19
CA GLU A 82 -19.91 -4.96 -0.16
C GLU A 82 -19.26 -6.32 0.17
N ALA A 83 -20.09 -7.26 0.64
CA ALA A 83 -19.64 -8.64 0.79
C ALA A 83 -19.21 -9.21 -0.58
N ASP A 84 -18.10 -9.96 -0.59
CA ASP A 84 -17.49 -10.55 -1.79
C ASP A 84 -17.00 -9.54 -2.84
N GLU A 85 -16.96 -8.23 -2.52
CA GLU A 85 -16.36 -7.22 -3.37
C GLU A 85 -14.83 -7.42 -3.47
N ARG A 86 -14.30 -7.28 -4.70
CA ARG A 86 -12.85 -7.26 -4.90
C ARG A 86 -12.28 -5.90 -4.51
N LEU A 87 -11.64 -5.84 -3.34
CA LEU A 87 -11.00 -4.61 -2.85
C LEU A 87 -9.71 -4.23 -3.58
N PHE A 88 -8.91 -5.22 -3.99
CA PHE A 88 -7.63 -4.99 -4.67
C PHE A 88 -7.44 -5.94 -5.85
N ALA A 89 -6.80 -5.46 -6.91
CA ALA A 89 -6.33 -6.32 -7.99
C ALA A 89 -4.96 -6.95 -7.66
N ALA A 90 -4.70 -8.15 -8.16
CA ALA A 90 -3.37 -8.75 -8.05
C ALA A 90 -2.32 -7.85 -8.74
N GLY A 91 -1.27 -7.49 -7.99
CA GLY A 91 -0.23 -6.56 -8.46
C GLY A 91 -0.54 -5.08 -8.25
N GLU A 92 -1.67 -4.75 -7.64
CA GLU A 92 -1.93 -3.39 -7.19
C GLU A 92 -0.95 -2.99 -6.08
N ARG A 93 -0.38 -1.77 -6.20
CA ARG A 93 0.54 -1.24 -5.20
C ARG A 93 -0.25 -0.63 -4.04
N LEU A 94 -0.09 -1.21 -2.85
CA LEU A 94 -0.74 -0.68 -1.66
C LEU A 94 -0.18 0.69 -1.27
N ALA A 95 -1.08 1.59 -0.87
CA ALA A 95 -0.79 2.92 -0.37
C ALA A 95 -1.29 3.05 1.07
N PRO A 96 -0.85 4.06 1.85
CA PRO A 96 -1.26 4.21 3.26
C PRO A 96 -2.78 4.19 3.48
N ARG A 97 -3.56 4.78 2.57
CA ARG A 97 -5.04 4.75 2.64
C ARG A 97 -5.64 3.34 2.61
N HIS A 98 -4.97 2.39 1.94
CA HIS A 98 -5.46 1.01 1.85
C HIS A 98 -5.38 0.30 3.19
N ALA A 99 -4.49 0.71 4.09
CA ALA A 99 -4.47 0.18 5.45
C ALA A 99 -5.74 0.55 6.24
N ALA A 100 -6.30 1.75 6.03
CA ALA A 100 -7.57 2.14 6.64
C ALA A 100 -8.72 1.29 6.09
N LEU A 101 -8.80 1.11 4.77
CA LEU A 101 -9.80 0.24 4.15
C LEU A 101 -9.71 -1.19 4.70
N CYS A 102 -8.51 -1.78 4.76
CA CYS A 102 -8.32 -3.11 5.33
C CYS A 102 -8.83 -3.19 6.77
N ARG A 103 -8.57 -2.17 7.60
CA ARG A 103 -9.08 -2.11 8.97
C ARG A 103 -10.60 -2.01 9.03
N ASP A 104 -11.20 -1.18 8.19
CA ASP A 104 -12.65 -1.00 8.12
C ASP A 104 -13.38 -2.30 7.76
N VAL A 105 -12.77 -3.15 6.91
CA VAL A 105 -13.34 -4.45 6.52
C VAL A 105 -12.85 -5.64 7.36
N GLY A 106 -12.10 -5.39 8.44
CA GLY A 106 -11.63 -6.44 9.34
C GLY A 106 -10.48 -7.31 8.81
N LEU A 107 -9.71 -6.83 7.84
CA LEU A 107 -8.50 -7.49 7.32
C LEU A 107 -7.24 -7.01 8.07
N ASP A 108 -6.72 -7.86 8.96
CA ASP A 108 -5.48 -7.58 9.71
C ASP A 108 -4.21 -7.69 8.87
N THR A 109 -4.20 -8.65 7.94
CA THR A 109 -3.07 -8.92 7.04
C THR A 109 -3.59 -9.16 5.63
N VAL A 110 -2.74 -8.85 4.64
CA VAL A 110 -3.02 -9.08 3.23
C VAL A 110 -1.81 -9.74 2.58
N PRO A 111 -2.01 -10.76 1.71
CA PRO A 111 -0.91 -11.38 1.00
C PRO A 111 -0.31 -10.37 0.01
N VAL A 112 1.02 -10.26 0.03
CA VAL A 112 1.79 -9.41 -0.89
C VAL A 112 2.88 -10.25 -1.55
N ARG A 113 3.44 -9.74 -2.65
CA ARG A 113 4.65 -10.34 -3.21
C ARG A 113 5.83 -10.10 -2.28
N GLU A 114 6.70 -11.09 -2.20
CA GLU A 114 7.97 -10.95 -1.50
C GLU A 114 8.83 -9.87 -2.16
N ARG A 115 9.72 -9.29 -1.36
CA ARG A 115 10.69 -8.32 -1.85
C ARG A 115 11.79 -9.09 -2.56
N PHE A 116 12.26 -8.60 -3.70
CA PHE A 116 13.47 -9.12 -4.31
C PHE A 116 14.68 -8.92 -3.39
N ALA A 117 15.46 -9.99 -3.24
CA ALA A 117 16.83 -9.94 -2.74
C ALA A 117 17.73 -9.44 -3.87
N VAL A 118 18.43 -8.32 -3.65
CA VAL A 118 19.23 -7.67 -4.71
C VAL A 118 20.71 -7.63 -4.33
N GLY A 119 21.54 -8.34 -5.09
CA GLY A 119 22.99 -8.31 -4.97
C GLY A 119 23.58 -7.09 -5.70
N ILE A 120 24.66 -6.51 -5.18
CA ILE A 120 25.36 -5.37 -5.81
C ILE A 120 26.84 -5.68 -5.86
N VAL A 121 27.42 -5.67 -7.06
CA VAL A 121 28.84 -5.97 -7.29
C VAL A 121 29.52 -4.81 -8.02
N ALA A 122 30.43 -4.12 -7.34
CA ALA A 122 31.26 -3.11 -7.95
C ALA A 122 32.56 -3.70 -8.47
N THR A 123 32.78 -3.61 -9.78
CA THR A 123 34.04 -4.01 -10.40
C THR A 123 34.99 -2.83 -10.48
N GLY A 124 36.26 -3.04 -10.21
CA GLY A 124 37.31 -2.05 -10.40
C GLY A 124 38.44 -2.26 -9.42
N SER A 125 39.65 -2.50 -9.93
CA SER A 125 40.83 -2.76 -9.09
C SER A 125 41.18 -1.57 -8.18
N GLU A 126 40.86 -0.35 -8.63
CA GLU A 126 41.02 0.87 -7.85
C GLU A 126 39.97 1.00 -6.74
N ILE A 127 38.75 0.48 -6.94
CA ILE A 127 37.68 0.45 -5.94
C ILE A 127 37.98 -0.65 -4.92
N HIS A 128 38.20 -1.88 -5.39
CA HIS A 128 38.54 -3.03 -4.57
C HIS A 128 39.82 -2.79 -3.75
N GLY A 129 40.82 -2.15 -4.35
CA GLY A 129 42.07 -1.77 -3.67
C GLY A 129 42.00 -0.51 -2.80
N GLY A 130 40.81 0.12 -2.65
CA GLY A 130 40.60 1.30 -1.81
C GLY A 130 41.30 2.58 -2.29
N ARG A 131 41.75 2.64 -3.55
CA ARG A 131 42.38 3.82 -4.15
C ARG A 131 41.37 4.86 -4.59
N GLN A 132 40.16 4.42 -4.94
CA GLN A 132 39.00 5.26 -5.19
C GLN A 132 37.82 4.76 -4.37
N PRO A 133 36.95 5.66 -3.92
CA PRO A 133 35.71 5.23 -3.29
C PRO A 133 34.74 4.67 -4.33
N ASP A 134 34.00 3.64 -3.94
CA ASP A 134 32.78 3.26 -4.64
C ASP A 134 31.73 4.38 -4.48
N ARG A 135 31.27 4.93 -5.60
CA ARG A 135 30.28 6.02 -5.63
C ARG A 135 28.90 5.56 -6.12
N ASP A 136 28.80 4.37 -6.68
CA ASP A 136 27.60 3.92 -7.39
C ASP A 136 26.80 2.92 -6.56
N SER A 137 27.46 2.04 -5.79
CA SER A 137 26.75 0.97 -5.08
C SER A 137 25.80 1.49 -4.01
N GLU A 138 26.19 2.50 -3.23
CA GLU A 138 25.29 3.09 -2.22
C GLU A 138 24.11 3.81 -2.88
N PHE A 139 24.32 4.43 -4.05
CA PHE A 139 23.24 5.01 -4.83
C PHE A 139 22.26 3.93 -5.32
N LEU A 140 22.77 2.82 -5.87
CA LEU A 140 21.94 1.69 -6.30
C LEU A 140 21.18 1.06 -5.14
N ALA A 141 21.84 0.80 -4.01
CA ALA A 141 21.18 0.27 -2.82
C ALA A 141 20.02 1.16 -2.37
N ASN A 142 20.20 2.48 -2.38
CA ASN A 142 19.12 3.41 -2.01
C ASN A 142 17.98 3.47 -3.04
N LEU A 143 18.27 3.27 -4.34
CA LEU A 143 17.21 3.09 -5.33
C LEU A 143 16.41 1.81 -5.11
N VAL A 144 17.07 0.69 -4.82
CA VAL A 144 16.44 -0.60 -4.50
C VAL A 144 15.52 -0.46 -3.28
N ARG A 145 16.01 0.16 -2.20
CA ARG A 145 15.21 0.47 -1.00
C ARG A 145 14.01 1.35 -1.32
N ARG A 146 14.19 2.38 -2.16
CA ARG A 146 13.11 3.27 -2.60
C ARG A 146 12.04 2.53 -3.40
N TRP A 147 12.42 1.53 -4.20
CA TRP A 147 11.48 0.68 -4.91
C TRP A 147 10.77 -0.34 -4.00
N GLY A 148 11.24 -0.50 -2.76
CA GLY A 148 10.64 -1.35 -1.73
C GLY A 148 11.26 -2.74 -1.66
N HIS A 149 12.49 -2.89 -2.12
CA HIS A 149 13.24 -4.15 -2.14
C HIS A 149 14.45 -4.09 -1.20
N ASP A 150 15.08 -5.23 -0.97
CA ASP A 150 16.13 -5.37 0.04
C ASP A 150 17.50 -5.59 -0.67
N PRO A 151 18.37 -4.57 -0.71
CA PRO A 151 19.71 -4.73 -1.26
C PRO A 151 20.63 -5.38 -0.23
N ALA A 152 21.43 -6.34 -0.67
CA ALA A 152 22.57 -6.84 0.10
C ALA A 152 23.68 -5.77 0.22
N PRO A 153 24.57 -5.89 1.22
CA PRO A 153 25.78 -5.09 1.28
C PRO A 153 26.57 -5.22 -0.03
N PRO A 154 27.03 -4.11 -0.64
CA PRO A 154 27.79 -4.19 -1.87
C PRO A 154 29.09 -4.96 -1.71
N GLU A 155 29.40 -5.80 -2.69
CA GLU A 155 30.69 -6.47 -2.83
C GLU A 155 31.55 -5.72 -3.84
N THR A 156 32.87 -5.79 -3.67
CA THR A 156 33.81 -5.21 -4.63
C THR A 156 34.74 -6.29 -5.15
N VAL A 157 35.02 -6.27 -6.45
CA VAL A 157 35.85 -7.27 -7.13
C VAL A 157 36.91 -6.58 -8.00
N PRO A 158 38.17 -7.04 -8.01
CA PRO A 158 39.19 -6.47 -8.88
C PRO A 158 38.89 -6.76 -10.36
N ASP A 159 39.57 -6.07 -11.28
CA ASP A 159 39.48 -6.32 -12.73
C ASP A 159 40.29 -7.57 -13.11
N ASP A 160 39.86 -8.72 -12.58
CA ASP A 160 40.36 -10.04 -12.92
C ASP A 160 39.19 -10.88 -13.46
N PRO A 161 39.32 -11.50 -14.66
CA PRO A 161 38.22 -12.24 -15.27
C PRO A 161 37.70 -13.39 -14.41
N ALA A 162 38.59 -14.10 -13.70
CA ALA A 162 38.20 -15.24 -12.87
C ALA A 162 37.50 -14.77 -11.60
N ALA A 163 38.03 -13.73 -10.95
CA ALA A 163 37.40 -13.14 -9.77
C ALA A 163 36.03 -12.56 -10.08
N VAL A 164 35.88 -11.80 -11.18
CA VAL A 164 34.58 -11.24 -11.60
C VAL A 164 33.56 -12.34 -11.86
N ARG A 165 33.96 -13.42 -12.52
CA ARG A 165 33.10 -14.58 -12.75
C ARG A 165 32.67 -15.22 -11.44
N GLU A 166 33.62 -15.58 -10.59
CA GLU A 166 33.37 -16.27 -9.33
C GLU A 166 32.45 -15.45 -8.42
N THR A 167 32.66 -14.12 -8.35
CA THR A 167 31.80 -13.23 -7.57
C THR A 167 30.39 -13.15 -8.17
N ILE A 168 30.24 -12.96 -9.49
CA ILE A 168 28.90 -12.89 -10.10
C ILE A 168 28.16 -14.21 -9.94
N GLU A 169 28.78 -15.33 -10.29
CA GLU A 169 28.19 -16.68 -10.19
C GLU A 169 27.92 -17.09 -8.73
N GLY A 170 28.70 -16.58 -7.76
CA GLY A 170 28.44 -16.78 -6.34
C GLY A 170 27.26 -15.96 -5.83
N VAL A 171 27.18 -14.68 -6.19
CA VAL A 171 26.15 -13.76 -5.68
C VAL A 171 24.77 -14.11 -6.24
N VAL A 172 24.65 -14.58 -7.48
CA VAL A 172 23.35 -14.94 -8.09
C VAL A 172 22.65 -16.10 -7.36
N VAL A 173 23.36 -16.94 -6.60
CA VAL A 173 22.78 -18.08 -5.87
C VAL A 173 21.76 -17.64 -4.81
N ASP A 174 22.03 -16.51 -4.16
CA ASP A 174 21.24 -16.02 -3.02
C ASP A 174 20.39 -14.78 -3.37
N HIS A 175 20.35 -14.36 -4.64
CA HIS A 175 19.71 -13.10 -5.05
C HIS A 175 18.85 -13.26 -6.31
N ASP A 176 17.68 -12.64 -6.32
CA ASP A 176 16.78 -12.63 -7.48
C ASP A 176 17.30 -11.72 -8.61
N VAL A 177 18.05 -10.69 -8.25
CA VAL A 177 18.64 -9.71 -9.17
C VAL A 177 20.04 -9.34 -8.71
N VAL A 178 21.01 -9.34 -9.61
CA VAL A 178 22.36 -8.83 -9.33
C VAL A 178 22.62 -7.59 -10.20
N LEU A 179 23.03 -6.50 -9.56
CA LEU A 179 23.41 -5.26 -10.21
C LEU A 179 24.92 -5.11 -10.18
N THR A 180 25.53 -4.88 -11.35
CA THR A 180 26.97 -4.61 -11.44
C THR A 180 27.24 -3.14 -11.72
N THR A 181 28.29 -2.56 -11.13
CA THR A 181 28.79 -1.23 -11.49
C THR A 181 30.21 -1.31 -12.03
N GLY A 182 30.44 -0.76 -13.22
CA GLY A 182 31.71 -0.90 -13.93
C GLY A 182 31.77 -2.17 -14.80
N GLY A 183 32.88 -2.36 -15.51
CA GLY A 183 33.19 -3.62 -16.18
C GLY A 183 32.36 -3.95 -17.43
N THR A 184 31.50 -3.04 -17.91
CA THR A 184 30.61 -3.26 -19.07
C THR A 184 31.05 -2.56 -20.36
N SER A 185 32.13 -1.77 -20.35
CA SER A 185 32.56 -1.00 -21.52
C SER A 185 33.34 -1.85 -22.54
N VAL A 186 34.09 -1.23 -23.45
CA VAL A 186 34.88 -1.88 -24.53
C VAL A 186 36.38 -1.97 -24.20
N GLY A 187 36.76 -1.75 -22.95
CA GLY A 187 38.12 -1.83 -22.45
C GLY A 187 38.57 -3.25 -22.15
N ALA A 188 39.88 -3.47 -22.12
CA ALA A 188 40.48 -4.78 -21.83
C ALA A 188 40.18 -5.31 -20.42
N ALA A 189 39.73 -4.43 -19.51
CA ALA A 189 39.36 -4.75 -18.13
C ALA A 189 37.85 -4.99 -17.94
N ASP A 190 37.03 -4.87 -19.00
CA ASP A 190 35.58 -4.99 -18.92
C ASP A 190 35.13 -6.46 -18.97
N HIS A 191 35.24 -7.15 -17.84
CA HIS A 191 34.99 -8.59 -17.74
C HIS A 191 33.52 -8.95 -17.52
N VAL A 192 32.67 -8.04 -17.04
CA VAL A 192 31.25 -8.32 -16.76
C VAL A 192 30.53 -8.75 -18.03
N SER A 193 30.69 -8.00 -19.12
CA SER A 193 30.08 -8.34 -20.41
C SER A 193 30.52 -9.70 -20.94
N SER A 194 31.76 -10.12 -20.63
CA SER A 194 32.27 -11.45 -21.03
C SER A 194 31.67 -12.56 -20.19
N VAL A 195 31.48 -12.35 -18.88
CA VAL A 195 30.81 -13.32 -18.01
C VAL A 195 29.36 -13.50 -18.44
N LEU A 196 28.63 -12.39 -18.64
CA LEU A 196 27.24 -12.42 -19.06
C LEU A 196 27.01 -13.02 -20.45
N ALA A 197 28.03 -13.03 -21.32
CA ALA A 197 27.94 -13.64 -22.65
C ALA A 197 27.84 -15.18 -22.61
N ASP A 198 28.21 -15.81 -21.50
CA ASP A 198 28.05 -17.26 -21.30
C ASP A 198 26.67 -17.65 -20.73
N HIS A 199 25.84 -16.65 -20.42
CA HIS A 199 24.48 -16.81 -19.89
C HIS A 199 23.44 -16.34 -20.92
N ASP A 200 22.14 -16.52 -20.65
CA ASP A 200 21.08 -16.17 -21.62
C ASP A 200 20.89 -14.64 -21.70
N PRO A 201 21.31 -13.98 -22.80
CA PRO A 201 21.32 -12.52 -22.84
C PRO A 201 19.91 -11.96 -23.02
N VAL A 202 19.50 -11.04 -22.15
CA VAL A 202 18.27 -10.25 -22.31
C VAL A 202 18.51 -9.11 -23.30
N PHE A 203 19.60 -8.37 -23.12
CA PHE A 203 20.09 -7.37 -24.08
C PHE A 203 21.57 -7.06 -23.90
N ALA A 204 22.22 -6.66 -24.98
CA ALA A 204 23.62 -6.24 -25.00
C ALA A 204 23.76 -4.84 -25.63
N GLY A 205 23.83 -3.82 -24.77
CA GLY A 205 23.89 -2.42 -25.18
C GLY A 205 22.53 -1.83 -25.57
N VAL A 206 22.36 -0.53 -25.28
CA VAL A 206 21.13 0.21 -25.57
C VAL A 206 21.49 1.52 -26.27
N ARG A 207 20.64 2.00 -27.18
CA ARG A 207 20.82 3.31 -27.85
C ARG A 207 20.46 4.45 -26.90
N LEU A 208 21.27 4.63 -25.85
CA LEU A 208 21.11 5.63 -24.79
C LEU A 208 22.40 6.44 -24.60
N ARG A 209 22.29 7.70 -24.16
CA ARG A 209 23.44 8.54 -23.75
C ARG A 209 23.07 9.38 -22.52
N PRO A 210 23.76 9.22 -21.37
CA PRO A 210 24.80 8.21 -21.06
C PRO A 210 24.21 6.80 -20.92
N GLY A 211 25.05 5.76 -20.87
CA GLY A 211 24.62 4.38 -20.56
C GLY A 211 24.54 3.40 -21.73
N ARG A 212 25.12 3.74 -22.90
CA ARG A 212 25.16 2.83 -24.07
C ARG A 212 25.57 1.38 -23.77
N PRO A 213 26.59 1.08 -22.93
CA PRO A 213 27.06 -0.29 -22.75
C PRO A 213 26.24 -1.14 -21.78
N VAL A 214 25.11 -0.64 -21.24
CA VAL A 214 24.29 -1.42 -20.31
C VAL A 214 23.86 -2.75 -20.94
N THR A 215 23.96 -3.83 -20.16
CA THR A 215 23.64 -5.20 -20.58
C THR A 215 22.93 -5.95 -19.45
N ALA A 216 22.19 -6.99 -19.78
CA ALA A 216 21.55 -7.88 -18.82
C ALA A 216 21.47 -9.30 -19.42
N ALA A 217 21.56 -10.31 -18.55
CA ALA A 217 21.39 -11.72 -18.87
C ALA A 217 20.61 -12.41 -17.74
N VAL A 218 20.00 -13.54 -18.05
CA VAL A 218 19.44 -14.48 -17.07
C VAL A 218 20.54 -15.49 -16.75
N VAL A 219 20.87 -15.62 -15.46
CA VAL A 219 21.84 -16.56 -14.93
C VAL A 219 21.05 -17.66 -14.21
N ASP A 220 21.18 -18.90 -14.69
CA ASP A 220 20.53 -20.10 -14.13
C ASP A 220 21.39 -20.76 -13.05
#